data_AF-A0A7W1H5Y7-F1
#
_entry.id   AF-A0A7W1H5Y7-F1
#
_cell.length_a   1.000
_cell.length_b   1.000
_cell.length_c   1.000
_cell.angle_alpha   90.00
_cell.angle_beta   90.00
_cell.angle_gamma   90.00
#
_symmetry.space_group_name_H-M   'P 1'
#
loop_
_entity.id
_entity.type
_entity.pdbx_description
1 polymer ?
#
loop_
_entity_poly.entity_id
_entity_poly.type
_entity_poly.pdbx_seq_one_letter_code
_entity_poly.pdbx_strand_id
1 'polypeptide(L)'
;MQIWNSAITPFLIPIFIAPRSIPFKEDVIRGEEVSSRLLTAKGLRLRYFRLPFLHAGSNIETKRKFEEFLAERGYRIAPVTIDNSEWIFARAYEKALVRGDKQMAERVAEAYIPYMEKKFAYFEQQSMALFGYEMKQVLLLHANALNADYFDKLARMIKKRGYEFISLDEALTDKAYTSPDAYAGPGGITWIHRWAITAGKDDDFFRGEPRTPAFVMKEAGITAE
;
A
#
# COMPACT_ATOMS: atom_id res chain seq x y z
N MET A 1 -23.44 17.54 -13.02
CA MET A 1 -22.56 16.58 -12.31
C MET A 1 -21.19 16.69 -12.96
N GLN A 2 -20.29 17.50 -12.39
CA GLN A 2 -19.03 17.86 -13.02
C GLN A 2 -17.99 16.76 -12.83
N ILE A 3 -17.70 16.08 -13.93
CA ILE A 3 -16.54 15.20 -14.11
C ILE A 3 -15.32 16.11 -14.28
N TRP A 4 -14.31 15.97 -13.43
CA TRP A 4 -13.00 16.58 -13.69
C TRP A 4 -12.08 15.50 -14.26
N ASN A 5 -11.82 15.63 -15.55
CA ASN A 5 -10.86 14.88 -16.33
C ASN A 5 -9.55 15.70 -16.37
N SER A 6 -8.42 15.10 -16.03
CA SER A 6 -7.11 15.66 -16.34
C SER A 6 -6.21 14.53 -16.83
N ALA A 7 -6.20 14.36 -18.15
CA ALA A 7 -5.16 13.64 -18.85
C ALA A 7 -4.00 14.59 -19.20
N ILE A 8 -2.81 14.00 -19.33
CA ILE A 8 -1.58 14.49 -19.98
C ILE A 8 -0.60 15.30 -19.09
N THR A 9 0.40 14.61 -18.51
CA THR A 9 1.82 14.67 -18.96
C THR A 9 2.67 13.64 -18.18
N PRO A 10 3.73 13.07 -18.77
CA PRO A 10 4.51 11.99 -18.19
C PRO A 10 5.55 12.58 -17.24
N PHE A 11 5.23 12.63 -15.95
CA PHE A 11 6.30 12.74 -14.96
C PHE A 11 6.85 11.34 -14.73
N LEU A 12 7.99 11.08 -15.37
CA LEU A 12 9.05 10.28 -14.76
C LEU A 12 9.20 10.79 -13.32
N ILE A 13 8.51 10.14 -12.38
CA ILE A 13 8.90 10.20 -10.99
C ILE A 13 10.26 9.51 -10.98
N PRO A 14 11.37 10.21 -10.71
CA PRO A 14 12.63 9.53 -10.51
C PRO A 14 12.39 8.53 -9.38
N ILE A 15 12.61 7.26 -9.71
CA ILE A 15 12.60 6.15 -8.77
C ILE A 15 13.78 6.42 -7.82
N PHE A 16 13.53 7.14 -6.73
CA PHE A 16 14.51 7.28 -5.67
C PHE A 16 14.45 6.02 -4.81
N ILE A 17 15.40 5.14 -5.08
CA ILE A 17 15.73 4.00 -4.23
C ILE A 17 16.33 4.53 -2.93
N ALA A 18 15.66 4.19 -1.83
CA ALA A 18 16.12 4.11 -0.44
C ALA A 18 16.16 5.38 0.44
N PRO A 19 15.79 5.24 1.73
CA PRO A 19 15.96 6.28 2.76
C PRO A 19 17.42 6.31 3.19
N ARG A 20 18.30 7.00 2.44
CA ARG A 20 19.75 6.94 2.68
C ARG A 20 20.45 8.25 2.96
N SER A 21 19.79 9.41 2.93
CA SER A 21 20.54 10.66 3.10
C SER A 21 19.67 11.85 3.47
N ILE A 22 20.32 12.90 4.00
CA ILE A 22 19.80 14.26 4.23
C ILE A 22 18.86 14.74 3.10
N PRO A 23 19.17 14.51 1.81
CA PRO A 23 18.26 14.75 0.68
C PRO A 23 16.82 14.26 0.83
N PHE A 24 16.59 13.08 1.42
CA PHE A 24 15.21 12.57 1.54
C PHE A 24 14.40 13.33 2.61
N LYS A 25 15.04 13.77 3.70
CA LYS A 25 14.36 14.63 4.69
C LYS A 25 14.00 15.98 4.07
N GLU A 26 14.85 16.51 3.20
CA GLU A 26 14.56 17.73 2.43
C GLU A 26 13.39 17.54 1.46
N ASP A 27 13.31 16.39 0.78
CA ASP A 27 12.15 16.03 -0.05
C ASP A 27 10.85 16.00 0.73
N VAL A 28 10.87 15.42 1.94
CA VAL A 28 9.71 15.44 2.85
C VAL A 28 9.29 16.86 3.18
N ILE A 29 10.23 17.73 3.52
CA ILE A 29 9.94 19.15 3.86
C ILE A 29 9.36 19.88 2.66
N ARG A 30 9.92 19.70 1.46
CA ARG A 30 9.39 20.31 0.23
C ARG A 30 7.98 19.82 -0.11
N GLY A 31 7.73 18.52 0.04
CA GLY A 31 6.41 17.92 -0.16
C GLY A 31 5.38 18.37 0.88
N GLU A 32 5.81 18.58 2.13
CA GLU A 32 4.98 19.08 3.22
C GLU A 32 4.43 20.48 2.92
N GLU A 33 5.27 21.39 2.43
CA GLU A 33 4.85 22.77 2.12
C GLU A 33 3.67 22.80 1.15
N VAL A 34 3.78 22.05 0.05
CA VAL A 34 2.72 21.97 -0.96
C VAL A 34 1.47 21.29 -0.40
N SER A 35 1.64 20.15 0.26
CA SER A 35 0.53 19.32 0.76
C SER A 35 -0.25 20.01 1.87
N SER A 36 0.46 20.65 2.80
CA SER A 36 -0.13 21.39 3.92
C SER A 36 -0.98 22.56 3.44
N ARG A 37 -0.50 23.32 2.45
CA ARG A 37 -1.24 24.43 1.83
C ARG A 37 -2.54 23.94 1.18
N LEU A 38 -2.48 22.85 0.40
CA LEU A 38 -3.65 22.28 -0.28
C LEU A 38 -4.69 21.72 0.70
N LEU A 39 -4.25 21.09 1.79
CA LEU A 39 -5.15 20.55 2.81
C LEU A 39 -5.77 21.68 3.65
N THR A 40 -4.99 22.67 4.04
CA THR A 40 -5.48 23.81 4.84
C THR A 40 -6.55 24.59 4.09
N ALA A 41 -6.39 24.78 2.77
CA ALA A 41 -7.41 25.40 1.91
C ALA A 41 -8.75 24.64 1.91
N LYS A 42 -8.76 23.38 2.33
CA LYS A 42 -9.96 22.53 2.48
C LYS A 42 -10.37 22.33 3.96
N GLY A 43 -9.78 23.07 4.90
CA GLY A 43 -10.03 22.90 6.33
C GLY A 43 -9.47 21.60 6.92
N LEU A 44 -8.53 20.96 6.23
CA LEU A 44 -7.87 19.71 6.65
C LEU A 44 -6.45 19.98 7.12
N ARG A 45 -5.91 19.05 7.92
CA ARG A 45 -4.53 19.07 8.41
C ARG A 45 -3.76 17.88 7.88
N LEU A 46 -2.49 18.09 7.52
CA LEU A 46 -1.57 17.02 7.19
C LEU A 46 -1.15 16.29 8.49
N ARG A 47 -1.51 15.01 8.60
CA ARG A 47 -1.30 14.20 9.82
C ARG A 47 -0.47 12.94 9.59
N TYR A 48 -0.46 12.44 8.36
CA TYR A 48 -0.02 11.09 8.05
C TYR A 48 1.12 11.06 7.05
N PHE A 49 2.07 10.16 7.28
CA PHE A 49 3.17 9.90 6.36
C PHE A 49 3.21 8.41 6.02
N ARG A 50 3.18 8.06 4.73
CA ARG A 50 3.40 6.68 4.27
C ARG A 50 4.78 6.61 3.61
N LEU A 51 5.63 5.73 4.14
CA LEU A 51 6.97 5.50 3.60
C LEU A 51 6.87 4.97 2.16
N PRO A 52 7.58 5.58 1.19
CA PRO A 52 7.68 5.03 -0.16
C PRO A 52 8.15 3.58 -0.13
N PHE A 53 7.50 2.75 -0.95
CA PHE A 53 7.73 1.30 -1.00
C PHE A 53 7.53 0.58 0.34
N LEU A 54 6.93 1.21 1.37
CA LEU A 54 6.91 0.70 2.74
C LEU A 54 8.32 0.47 3.31
N HIS A 55 9.36 1.12 2.79
CA HIS A 55 10.73 0.96 3.28
C HIS A 55 10.95 1.82 4.53
N ALA A 56 11.18 1.17 5.68
CA ALA A 56 11.38 1.90 6.94
C ALA A 56 12.85 2.14 7.30
N GLY A 57 13.79 1.70 6.47
CA GLY A 57 15.22 1.87 6.72
C GLY A 57 15.98 0.54 6.71
N SER A 58 17.24 0.60 6.29
CA SER A 58 18.12 -0.57 6.17
C SER A 58 18.69 -1.07 7.50
N ASN A 59 18.60 -0.26 8.56
CA ASN A 59 18.97 -0.65 9.93
C ASN A 59 18.08 0.10 10.93
N ILE A 60 18.07 -0.37 12.18
CA ILE A 60 17.20 0.13 13.25
C ILE A 60 17.51 1.58 13.62
N GLU A 61 18.78 1.99 13.61
CA GLU A 61 19.17 3.35 13.94
C GLU A 61 18.65 4.36 12.90
N THR A 62 18.83 4.08 11.61
CA THR A 62 18.30 4.90 10.51
C THR A 62 16.77 4.96 10.55
N LYS A 63 16.12 3.83 10.81
CA LYS A 63 14.66 3.76 10.99
C LYS A 63 14.20 4.71 12.10
N ARG A 64 14.76 4.55 13.32
CA ARG A 64 14.39 5.38 14.48
C ARG A 64 14.63 6.86 14.25
N LYS A 65 15.80 7.25 13.72
CA LYS A 65 16.11 8.66 13.40
C LYS A 65 15.17 9.27 12.36
N PHE A 66 14.56 8.46 11.50
CA PHE A 66 13.57 8.94 10.54
C PHE A 66 12.17 9.00 11.15
N GLU A 67 11.80 8.01 11.97
CA GLU A 67 10.55 8.02 12.76
C GLU A 67 10.50 9.23 13.71
N GLU A 68 11.61 9.55 14.40
CA GLU A 68 11.78 10.74 15.24
C GLU A 68 11.60 12.03 14.44
N PHE A 69 12.29 12.15 13.28
CA PHE A 69 12.14 13.30 12.38
C PHE A 69 10.68 13.50 11.93
N LEU A 70 9.95 12.43 11.61
CA LEU A 70 8.53 12.53 11.26
C LEU A 70 7.68 12.96 12.46
N ALA A 71 7.94 12.40 13.65
CA ALA A 71 7.22 12.72 14.88
C ALA A 71 7.42 14.18 15.32
N GLU A 72 8.64 14.72 15.22
CA GLU A 72 8.95 16.13 15.50
C GLU A 72 8.15 17.09 14.61
N ARG A 73 7.77 16.65 13.42
CA ARG A 73 6.92 17.40 12.47
C ARG A 73 5.43 17.13 12.63
N GLY A 74 5.05 16.33 13.62
CA GLY A 74 3.66 15.99 13.91
C GLY A 74 3.04 14.96 12.97
N TYR A 75 3.86 14.21 12.22
CA TYR A 75 3.38 13.09 11.43
C TYR A 75 3.19 11.84 12.29
N ARG A 76 2.14 11.10 11.98
CA ARG A 76 1.98 9.70 12.34
C ARG A 76 2.23 8.83 11.11
N ILE A 77 2.99 7.75 11.27
CA ILE A 77 3.18 6.81 10.17
C ILE A 77 1.85 6.14 9.84
N ALA A 78 1.54 6.02 8.55
CA ALA A 78 0.37 5.34 8.00
C ALA A 78 0.77 3.91 7.56
N PRO A 79 0.68 2.91 8.46
CA PRO A 79 1.05 1.53 8.17
C PRO A 79 0.15 0.91 7.10
N VAL A 80 0.65 -0.15 6.46
CA VAL A 80 -0.12 -1.00 5.54
C VAL A 80 -0.13 -2.41 6.12
N THR A 81 -1.31 -2.99 6.25
CA THR A 81 -1.50 -4.34 6.82
C THR A 81 -2.11 -5.31 5.82
N ILE A 82 -2.75 -4.81 4.75
CA ILE A 82 -3.06 -5.59 3.54
C ILE A 82 -2.30 -4.97 2.37
N ASP A 83 -1.25 -5.66 1.93
CA ASP A 83 -0.49 -5.30 0.73
C ASP A 83 -0.80 -6.26 -0.42
N ASN A 84 -0.51 -5.82 -1.64
CA ASN A 84 -0.84 -6.54 -2.84
C ASN A 84 -0.05 -5.99 -4.03
N SER A 85 -0.03 -6.75 -5.11
CA SER A 85 0.64 -6.38 -6.35
C SER A 85 -0.34 -5.89 -7.40
N GLU A 86 -1.36 -5.13 -6.97
CA GLU A 86 -2.32 -4.49 -7.87
C GLU A 86 -1.63 -3.60 -8.91
N TRP A 87 -0.47 -3.03 -8.59
CA TRP A 87 0.32 -2.28 -9.57
C TRP A 87 0.72 -3.11 -10.80
N ILE A 88 0.90 -4.43 -10.67
CA ILE A 88 1.16 -5.34 -11.79
C ILE A 88 -0.11 -5.52 -12.63
N PHE A 89 -1.27 -5.66 -11.99
CA PHE A 89 -2.57 -5.67 -12.67
C PHE A 89 -2.83 -4.37 -13.40
N ALA A 90 -2.59 -3.22 -12.75
CA ALA A 90 -2.74 -1.89 -13.36
C ALA A 90 -1.85 -1.74 -14.60
N ARG A 91 -0.58 -2.17 -14.51
CA ARG A 91 0.35 -2.15 -15.64
C ARG A 91 -0.11 -3.06 -16.78
N ALA A 92 -0.56 -4.28 -16.47
CA ALA A 92 -1.08 -5.20 -17.48
C ALA A 92 -2.33 -4.63 -18.17
N TYR A 93 -3.25 -4.08 -17.38
CA TYR A 93 -4.48 -3.46 -17.85
C TYR A 93 -4.20 -2.27 -18.77
N GLU A 94 -3.34 -1.35 -18.34
CA GLU A 94 -2.94 -0.18 -19.13
C GLU A 94 -2.26 -0.59 -20.44
N LYS A 95 -1.35 -1.57 -20.42
CA LYS A 95 -0.70 -2.06 -21.64
C LYS A 95 -1.70 -2.66 -22.63
N ALA A 96 -2.71 -3.39 -22.15
CA ALA A 96 -3.78 -3.92 -22.99
C ALA A 96 -4.62 -2.78 -23.60
N LEU A 97 -5.00 -1.78 -22.79
CA LEU A 97 -5.74 -0.60 -23.27
C LEU A 97 -4.96 0.18 -24.33
N VAL A 98 -3.67 0.44 -24.12
CA VAL A 98 -2.81 1.16 -25.07
C VAL A 98 -2.69 0.41 -26.41
N ARG A 99 -2.73 -0.93 -26.40
CA ARG A 99 -2.75 -1.74 -27.64
C ARG A 99 -4.13 -1.85 -28.28
N GLY A 100 -5.18 -1.32 -27.65
CA GLY A 100 -6.57 -1.52 -28.08
C GLY A 100 -7.10 -2.94 -27.85
N ASP A 101 -6.40 -3.75 -27.06
CA ASP A 101 -6.75 -5.15 -26.78
C ASP A 101 -7.75 -5.20 -25.61
N LYS A 102 -9.02 -4.92 -25.93
CA LYS A 102 -10.11 -4.89 -24.94
C LYS A 102 -10.33 -6.23 -24.26
N GLN A 103 -10.18 -7.33 -25.01
CA GLN A 103 -10.37 -8.68 -24.47
C GLN A 103 -9.31 -9.00 -23.41
N MET A 104 -8.05 -8.61 -23.63
CA MET A 104 -7.01 -8.77 -22.61
C MET A 104 -7.25 -7.86 -21.41
N ALA A 105 -7.65 -6.61 -21.63
CA ALA A 105 -7.95 -5.67 -20.53
C ALA A 105 -9.09 -6.22 -19.64
N GLU A 106 -10.17 -6.71 -20.23
CA GLU A 106 -11.28 -7.37 -19.52
C GLU A 106 -10.78 -8.60 -18.76
N ARG A 107 -9.99 -9.47 -19.39
CA ARG A 107 -9.44 -10.67 -18.75
C ARG A 107 -8.56 -10.34 -17.54
N VAL A 108 -7.73 -9.30 -17.62
CA VAL A 108 -6.91 -8.83 -16.49
C VAL A 108 -7.82 -8.35 -15.35
N ALA A 109 -8.84 -7.57 -15.66
CA ALA A 109 -9.76 -7.02 -14.67
C ALA A 109 -10.65 -8.09 -14.02
N GLU A 110 -11.08 -9.11 -14.77
CA GLU A 110 -11.81 -10.26 -14.23
C GLU A 110 -10.98 -11.08 -13.23
N ALA A 111 -9.66 -11.15 -13.42
CA ALA A 111 -8.75 -11.81 -12.49
C ALA A 111 -8.41 -10.96 -11.25
N TYR A 112 -8.61 -9.64 -11.32
CA TYR A 112 -8.21 -8.71 -10.26
C TYR A 112 -8.99 -8.92 -8.96
N ILE A 113 -10.33 -8.97 -9.02
CA ILE A 113 -11.15 -9.10 -7.80
C ILE A 113 -10.91 -10.45 -7.09
N PRO A 114 -10.88 -11.61 -7.78
CA PRO A 114 -10.51 -12.88 -7.15
C PRO A 114 -9.09 -12.89 -6.54
N TYR A 115 -8.13 -12.18 -7.15
CA TYR A 115 -6.80 -12.02 -6.57
C TYR A 115 -6.85 -11.21 -5.27
N MET A 116 -7.57 -10.08 -5.26
CA MET A 116 -7.74 -9.26 -4.06
C MET A 116 -8.46 -10.03 -2.96
N GLU A 117 -9.50 -10.80 -3.28
CA GLU A 117 -10.21 -11.64 -2.31
C GLU A 117 -9.26 -12.64 -1.62
N LYS A 118 -8.35 -13.26 -2.39
CA LYS A 118 -7.31 -14.14 -1.82
C LYS A 118 -6.33 -13.37 -0.93
N LYS A 119 -5.90 -12.17 -1.33
CA LYS A 119 -5.02 -11.33 -0.49
C LYS A 119 -5.69 -10.98 0.84
N PHE A 120 -6.97 -10.59 0.82
CA PHE A 120 -7.74 -10.35 2.03
C PHE A 120 -7.78 -11.59 2.92
N ALA A 121 -8.17 -12.74 2.38
CA ALA A 121 -8.23 -14.00 3.14
C ALA A 121 -6.88 -14.35 3.78
N TYR A 122 -5.76 -14.12 3.07
CA TYR A 122 -4.42 -14.32 3.62
C TYR A 122 -4.16 -13.39 4.81
N PHE A 123 -4.30 -12.08 4.67
CA PHE A 123 -3.97 -11.14 5.75
C PHE A 123 -4.93 -11.20 6.94
N GLU A 124 -6.18 -11.60 6.73
CA GLU A 124 -7.12 -11.94 7.82
C GLU A 124 -6.59 -13.12 8.64
N GLN A 125 -6.14 -14.20 7.98
CA GLN A 125 -5.52 -15.34 8.65
C GLN A 125 -4.23 -14.95 9.38
N GLN A 126 -3.41 -14.09 8.80
CA GLN A 126 -2.19 -13.59 9.43
C GLN A 126 -2.51 -12.77 10.70
N SER A 127 -3.54 -11.93 10.66
CA SER A 127 -4.03 -11.21 11.83
C SER A 127 -4.49 -12.16 12.93
N MET A 128 -5.34 -13.13 12.58
CA MET A 128 -5.80 -14.16 13.53
C MET A 128 -4.64 -14.94 14.14
N ALA A 129 -3.67 -15.36 13.32
CA ALA A 129 -2.53 -16.16 13.77
C ALA A 129 -1.53 -15.38 14.65
N LEU A 130 -1.39 -14.07 14.42
CA LEU A 130 -0.47 -13.24 15.17
C LEU A 130 -1.10 -12.67 16.45
N PHE A 131 -2.37 -12.27 16.39
CA PHE A 131 -3.03 -11.49 17.45
C PHE A 131 -4.22 -12.19 18.10
N GLY A 132 -4.73 -13.27 17.51
CA GLY A 132 -5.91 -14.00 17.98
C GLY A 132 -7.25 -13.34 17.61
N TYR A 133 -7.25 -12.28 16.80
CA TYR A 133 -8.44 -11.61 16.29
C TYR A 133 -8.15 -10.94 14.94
N GLU A 134 -9.21 -10.57 14.21
CA GLU A 134 -9.10 -9.74 12.99
C GLU A 134 -8.98 -8.27 13.37
N MET A 135 -7.79 -7.71 13.17
CA MET A 135 -7.53 -6.30 13.45
C MET A 135 -8.19 -5.39 12.41
N LYS A 136 -8.39 -4.12 12.75
CA LYS A 136 -8.72 -3.09 11.75
C LYS A 136 -7.59 -3.02 10.73
N GLN A 137 -7.90 -3.24 9.46
CA GLN A 137 -6.91 -3.35 8.38
C GLN A 137 -6.74 -2.02 7.61
N VAL A 138 -5.52 -1.74 7.15
CA VAL A 138 -5.20 -0.67 6.21
C VAL A 138 -4.74 -1.28 4.89
N LEU A 139 -5.58 -1.15 3.87
CA LEU A 139 -5.33 -1.63 2.50
C LEU A 139 -4.50 -0.62 1.71
N LEU A 140 -3.46 -1.11 1.01
CA LEU A 140 -2.74 -0.32 0.00
C LEU A 140 -3.39 -0.45 -1.38
N LEU A 141 -3.72 0.69 -1.99
CA LEU A 141 -4.18 0.81 -3.37
C LEU A 141 -3.60 2.07 -4.01
N HIS A 142 -3.54 2.08 -5.33
CA HIS A 142 -3.09 3.23 -6.13
C HIS A 142 -4.23 3.78 -6.99
N ALA A 143 -4.24 5.09 -7.22
CA ALA A 143 -5.09 5.69 -8.24
C ALA A 143 -4.52 5.37 -9.62
N ASN A 144 -5.21 4.52 -10.38
CA ASN A 144 -4.83 4.10 -11.73
C ASN A 144 -6.09 3.75 -12.54
N ALA A 145 -5.94 3.45 -13.83
CA ALA A 145 -7.06 3.15 -14.71
C ALA A 145 -7.87 1.91 -14.29
N LEU A 146 -7.20 0.86 -13.81
CA LEU A 146 -7.87 -0.35 -13.35
C LEU A 146 -8.77 -0.07 -12.15
N ASN A 147 -8.26 0.61 -11.13
CA ASN A 147 -9.07 0.99 -9.97
C ASN A 147 -10.12 2.05 -10.35
N ALA A 148 -9.84 2.98 -11.27
CA ALA A 148 -10.85 3.93 -11.74
C ALA A 148 -12.08 3.21 -12.33
N ASP A 149 -11.86 2.13 -13.09
CA ASP A 149 -12.92 1.37 -13.74
C ASP A 149 -13.56 0.31 -12.82
N TYR A 150 -12.80 -0.29 -11.88
CA TYR A 150 -13.22 -1.48 -11.12
C TYR A 150 -13.30 -1.29 -9.60
N PHE A 151 -13.02 -0.11 -9.04
CA PHE A 151 -13.06 0.11 -7.59
C PHE A 151 -14.43 -0.19 -6.98
N ASP A 152 -15.53 0.09 -7.69
CA ASP A 152 -16.87 -0.26 -7.23
C ASP A 152 -17.07 -1.76 -6.98
N LYS A 153 -16.50 -2.61 -7.84
CA LYS A 153 -16.54 -4.07 -7.66
C LYS A 153 -15.65 -4.49 -6.49
N LEU A 154 -14.47 -3.89 -6.36
CA LEU A 154 -13.58 -4.12 -5.22
C LEU A 154 -14.24 -3.74 -3.89
N ALA A 155 -14.84 -2.55 -3.80
CA ALA A 155 -15.52 -2.07 -2.62
C ALA A 155 -16.73 -2.95 -2.23
N ARG A 156 -17.49 -3.45 -3.22
CA ARG A 156 -18.56 -4.43 -2.97
C ARG A 156 -18.03 -5.76 -2.45
N MET A 157 -16.91 -6.25 -3.00
CA MET A 157 -16.25 -7.47 -2.50
C MET A 157 -15.84 -7.27 -1.04
N ILE A 158 -15.16 -6.17 -0.72
CA ILE A 158 -14.72 -5.81 0.66
C ILE A 158 -15.92 -5.78 1.62
N LYS A 159 -17.02 -5.10 1.25
CA LYS A 159 -18.24 -5.07 2.07
C LYS A 159 -18.89 -6.44 2.26
N LYS A 160 -18.92 -7.28 1.22
CA LYS A 160 -19.47 -8.64 1.29
C LYS A 160 -18.68 -9.53 2.27
N ARG A 161 -17.40 -9.24 2.48
CA ARG A 161 -16.57 -9.89 3.52
C ARG A 161 -16.89 -9.43 4.94
N GLY A 162 -17.71 -8.39 5.12
CA GLY A 162 -18.09 -7.85 6.42
C GLY A 162 -17.32 -6.59 6.86
N TYR A 163 -16.46 -6.04 5.99
CA TYR A 163 -15.74 -4.81 6.31
C TYR A 163 -16.62 -3.57 6.17
N GLU A 164 -16.39 -2.62 7.07
CA GLU A 164 -16.81 -1.23 6.95
C GLU A 164 -15.62 -0.33 6.59
N PHE A 165 -15.88 0.72 5.83
CA PHE A 165 -14.85 1.71 5.50
C PHE A 165 -14.79 2.77 6.59
N ILE A 166 -13.69 2.75 7.34
CA ILE A 166 -13.42 3.66 8.45
C ILE A 166 -12.26 4.62 8.10
N SER A 167 -12.12 5.68 8.91
CA SER A 167 -10.98 6.57 8.78
C SER A 167 -9.67 5.91 9.23
N LEU A 168 -8.53 6.42 8.75
CA LEU A 168 -7.23 5.96 9.24
C LEU A 168 -7.04 6.25 10.74
N ASP A 169 -7.54 7.40 11.22
CA ASP A 169 -7.49 7.74 12.65
C ASP A 169 -8.17 6.64 13.49
N GLU A 170 -9.33 6.17 13.04
CA GLU A 170 -10.07 5.09 13.69
C GLU A 170 -9.39 3.72 13.55
N ALA A 171 -8.86 3.38 12.37
CA ALA A 171 -8.12 2.13 12.17
C ALA A 171 -6.95 2.03 13.15
N LEU A 172 -6.19 3.11 13.31
CA LEU A 172 -5.02 3.17 14.17
C LEU A 172 -5.33 3.24 15.68
N THR A 173 -6.59 3.07 16.09
CA THR A 173 -6.98 2.80 17.49
C THR A 173 -6.88 1.32 17.85
N ASP A 174 -6.75 0.43 16.87
CA ASP A 174 -6.56 -1.00 17.12
C ASP A 174 -5.23 -1.27 17.84
N LYS A 175 -5.27 -2.09 18.90
CA LYS A 175 -4.10 -2.42 19.73
C LYS A 175 -2.96 -3.07 18.94
N ALA A 176 -3.24 -3.72 17.81
CA ALA A 176 -2.20 -4.29 16.97
C ALA A 176 -1.20 -3.23 16.46
N TYR A 177 -1.64 -1.97 16.27
CA TYR A 177 -0.79 -0.87 15.83
C TYR A 177 0.19 -0.35 16.89
N THR A 178 0.11 -0.84 18.13
CA THR A 178 1.13 -0.58 19.16
C THR A 178 2.17 -1.69 19.27
N SER A 179 2.12 -2.69 18.37
CA SER A 179 3.06 -3.82 18.39
C SER A 179 4.49 -3.36 18.12
N PRO A 180 5.50 -3.95 18.80
CA PRO A 180 6.89 -3.66 18.52
C PRO A 180 7.25 -3.96 17.05
N ASP A 181 7.96 -3.04 16.40
CA ASP A 181 8.53 -3.20 15.06
C ASP A 181 10.05 -3.08 15.13
N ALA A 182 10.71 -4.23 15.24
CA ALA A 182 12.15 -4.40 15.16
C ALA A 182 12.62 -4.83 13.75
N TYR A 183 11.76 -4.77 12.74
CA TYR A 183 12.17 -5.04 11.37
C TYR A 183 12.94 -3.84 10.82
N ALA A 184 14.19 -4.10 10.42
CA ALA A 184 14.94 -3.23 9.53
C ALA A 184 15.58 -4.12 8.45
N GLY A 185 15.37 -3.74 7.20
CA GLY A 185 15.74 -4.57 6.08
C GLY A 185 15.56 -3.86 4.74
N PRO A 186 16.07 -4.45 3.66
CA PRO A 186 15.98 -3.85 2.34
C PRO A 186 14.57 -3.90 1.74
N GLY A 187 13.65 -4.68 2.34
CA GLY A 187 12.33 -4.95 1.81
C GLY A 187 11.24 -4.05 2.37
N GLY A 188 10.31 -3.70 1.49
CA GLY A 188 9.03 -3.09 1.81
C GLY A 188 8.00 -4.14 2.10
N ILE A 189 7.83 -4.49 3.37
CA ILE A 189 6.87 -5.51 3.78
C ILE A 189 5.77 -4.91 4.66
N THR A 190 4.65 -5.62 4.71
CA THR A 190 3.48 -5.25 5.51
C THR A 190 3.81 -5.13 7.00
N TRP A 191 3.05 -4.31 7.72
CA TRP A 191 3.20 -4.20 9.17
C TRP A 191 2.92 -5.51 9.89
N ILE A 192 1.95 -6.31 9.43
CA ILE A 192 1.70 -7.64 10.00
C ILE A 192 2.95 -8.52 9.89
N HIS A 193 3.62 -8.53 8.74
CA HIS A 193 4.86 -9.29 8.58
C HIS A 193 6.00 -8.75 9.43
N ARG A 194 6.15 -7.43 9.55
CA ARG A 194 7.15 -6.80 10.44
C ARG A 194 6.97 -7.21 11.90
N TRP A 195 5.73 -7.17 12.38
CA TRP A 195 5.38 -7.58 13.73
C TRP A 195 5.60 -9.08 13.93
N ALA A 196 5.27 -9.91 12.94
CA ALA A 196 5.53 -11.35 13.00
C ALA A 196 7.02 -11.68 13.08
N ILE A 197 7.86 -11.02 12.27
CA ILE A 197 9.33 -11.15 12.35
C ILE A 197 9.81 -10.73 13.74
N THR A 198 9.32 -9.61 14.25
CA THR A 198 9.68 -9.10 15.58
C THR A 198 9.24 -10.06 16.70
N ALA A 199 8.11 -10.74 16.53
CA ALA A 199 7.60 -11.77 17.44
C ALA A 199 8.30 -13.14 17.27
N GLY A 200 9.30 -13.26 16.40
CA GLY A 200 10.06 -14.49 16.19
C GLY A 200 9.30 -15.59 15.46
N LYS A 201 8.33 -15.25 14.61
CA LYS A 201 7.65 -16.22 13.73
C LYS A 201 8.64 -16.77 12.69
N ASP A 202 8.49 -18.05 12.37
CA ASP A 202 9.28 -18.75 11.37
C ASP A 202 8.69 -18.62 9.95
N ASP A 203 9.36 -19.23 8.97
CA ASP A 203 8.99 -19.18 7.55
C ASP A 203 7.59 -19.74 7.26
N ASP A 204 7.10 -20.65 8.11
CA ASP A 204 5.77 -21.25 7.96
C ASP A 204 4.67 -20.20 8.12
N PHE A 205 4.88 -19.18 8.97
CA PHE A 205 3.94 -18.07 9.13
C PHE A 205 3.70 -17.31 7.83
N PHE A 206 4.74 -17.10 7.02
CA PHE A 206 4.68 -16.29 5.80
C PHE A 206 4.27 -17.10 4.56
N ARG A 207 4.05 -18.41 4.71
CA ARG A 207 3.71 -19.29 3.60
C ARG A 207 2.31 -19.00 3.06
N GLY A 208 2.14 -19.17 1.75
CA GLY A 208 0.82 -19.18 1.13
C GLY A 208 0.31 -17.80 0.73
N GLU A 209 1.14 -16.75 0.79
CA GLU A 209 0.76 -15.46 0.25
C GLU A 209 0.39 -15.58 -1.25
N PRO A 210 -0.83 -15.15 -1.63
CA PRO A 210 -1.28 -15.25 -3.02
C PRO A 210 -0.38 -14.48 -3.97
N ARG A 211 0.07 -15.16 -5.02
CA ARG A 211 0.89 -14.60 -6.10
C ARG A 211 0.03 -14.04 -7.23
N THR A 212 0.57 -13.04 -7.92
CA THR A 212 -0.05 -12.50 -9.13
C THR A 212 -0.12 -13.59 -10.22
N PRO A 213 -1.27 -13.77 -10.91
CA PRO A 213 -1.40 -14.79 -11.96
C PRO A 213 -0.34 -14.63 -13.05
N ALA A 214 0.24 -15.75 -13.51
CA ALA A 214 1.34 -15.73 -14.47
C ALA A 214 1.02 -15.00 -15.78
N PHE A 215 -0.23 -15.05 -16.25
CA PHE A 215 -0.63 -14.32 -17.46
C PHE A 215 -0.64 -12.79 -17.23
N VAL A 216 -0.97 -12.33 -16.03
CA VAL A 216 -0.93 -10.92 -15.64
C VAL A 216 0.53 -10.46 -15.55
N MET A 217 1.41 -11.26 -14.95
CA MET A 217 2.87 -11.01 -14.93
C MET A 217 3.43 -10.85 -16.35
N LYS A 218 3.08 -11.79 -17.24
CA LYS A 218 3.49 -11.78 -18.65
C LYS A 218 2.96 -10.53 -19.37
N GLU A 219 1.69 -10.20 -19.20
CA GLU A 219 1.07 -9.02 -19.83
C GLU A 219 1.72 -7.72 -19.33
N ALA A 220 1.95 -7.60 -18.02
CA ALA A 220 2.67 -6.47 -17.43
C ALA A 220 4.13 -6.39 -17.89
N GLY A 221 4.74 -7.52 -18.31
CA GLY A 221 6.16 -7.61 -18.61
C GLY A 221 7.02 -7.59 -17.35
N ILE A 222 6.53 -8.19 -16.28
CA ILE A 222 7.20 -8.29 -14.97
C ILE A 222 7.64 -9.75 -14.76
N THR A 223 8.87 -9.95 -14.29
CA THR A 223 9.47 -11.28 -14.10
C THR A 223 9.55 -11.71 -12.63
N ALA A 224 9.40 -10.78 -11.70
CA ALA A 224 9.41 -11.02 -10.26
C ALA A 224 8.41 -10.11 -9.55
N GLU A 225 7.75 -10.65 -8.53
CA GLU A 225 6.82 -9.98 -7.63
C GLU A 225 7.47 -9.76 -6.27
#